data_AF-A0A329LLN4-F1
#
_entry.id   AF-A0A329LLN4-F1
#
_cell.length_a   1.000
_cell.length_b   1.000
_cell.length_c   1.000
_cell.angle_alpha   90.00
_cell.angle_beta   90.00
_cell.angle_gamma   90.00
#
_symmetry.space_group_name_H-M   'P 1'
#
loop_
_entity.id
_entity.type
_entity.pdbx_description
1 polymer ?
#
loop_
_entity_poly.entity_id
_entity_poly.type
_entity_poly.pdbx_seq_one_letter_code
_entity_poly.pdbx_strand_id
1 'polypeptide(L)' 'MHSITVTQFKDDDDEVITTAETDPAALSVSVCTTGAIVDVDAAVKTLRPLGVEGFTELFLACAQAAFAHRYDPLLSE' A
#
# COMPACT_ATOMS: atom_id res chain seq x y z
N MET A 1 10.58 -12.57 -5.29
CA MET A 1 10.55 -11.10 -5.44
C MET A 1 9.08 -10.72 -5.37
N HIS A 2 8.67 -9.95 -4.36
CA HIS A 2 7.30 -9.44 -4.28
C HIS A 2 7.17 -8.33 -5.32
N SER A 3 6.20 -8.43 -6.23
CA SER A 3 5.77 -7.26 -7.01
C SER A 3 4.86 -6.40 -6.15
N ILE A 4 4.85 -5.09 -6.40
CA ILE A 4 3.92 -4.16 -5.74
C ILE A 4 2.90 -3.74 -6.79
N THR A 5 1.63 -3.97 -6.47
CA THR A 5 0.49 -3.51 -7.26
C THR A 5 -0.09 -2.28 -6.59
N VAL A 6 -0.39 -1.25 -7.38
CA VAL A 6 -0.99 0.00 -6.89
C VAL A 6 -2.40 0.13 -7.45
N THR A 7 -3.36 0.41 -6.57
CA THR A 7 -4.76 0.63 -6.92
C THR A 7 -5.28 1.90 -6.25
N GLN A 8 -6.40 2.42 -6.76
CA GLN A 8 -7.10 3.54 -6.17
C GLN A 8 -8.58 3.25 -6.05
N PHE A 9 -9.21 3.79 -5.03
CA PHE A 9 -10.65 3.83 -4.85
C PHE A 9 -11.04 5.13 -4.14
N LYS A 10 -12.32 5.48 -4.20
CA LYS A 10 -12.90 6.52 -3.33
C LYS A 10 -13.53 5.86 -2.13
N ASP A 11 -13.29 6.42 -0.94
CA ASP A 11 -14.02 6.01 0.26
C ASP A 11 -15.37 6.71 0.36
N ASP A 12 -16.05 6.53 1.51
CA ASP A 12 -17.38 7.06 1.77
C ASP A 12 -17.41 8.61 1.90
N ASP A 13 -16.24 9.25 2.09
CA ASP A 13 -16.07 10.70 2.23
C ASP A 13 -15.54 11.36 0.94
N ASP A 14 -15.59 10.65 -0.20
CA ASP A 14 -15.03 11.06 -1.50
C ASP A 14 -13.50 11.26 -1.49
N GLU A 15 -12.78 10.78 -0.48
CA GLU A 15 -11.32 10.81 -0.47
C GLU A 15 -10.75 9.73 -1.39
N VAL A 16 -9.80 10.13 -2.25
CA VAL A 16 -9.06 9.16 -3.07
C VAL A 16 -8.02 8.47 -2.19
N ILE A 17 -8.20 7.17 -2.02
CA ILE A 17 -7.29 6.30 -1.30
C ILE A 17 -6.47 5.51 -2.32
N THR A 18 -5.15 5.60 -2.19
CA THR A 18 -4.19 4.85 -3.00
C THR A 18 -3.60 3.73 -2.16
N THR A 19 -3.75 2.49 -2.60
CA THR A 19 -3.26 1.30 -1.90
C THR A 19 -2.16 0.65 -2.71
N ALA A 20 -1.02 0.42 -2.06
CA ALA A 20 0.05 -0.43 -2.57
C ALA A 20 0.02 -1.77 -1.84
N GLU A 21 -0.09 -2.87 -2.59
CA GLU A 21 -0.18 -4.23 -2.06
C GLU A 21 0.91 -5.11 -2.68
N THR A 22 1.48 -6.02 -1.89
CA THR A 22 2.42 -7.03 -2.39
C THR A 22 1.68 -8.13 -3.15
N ASP A 23 2.27 -8.66 -4.21
CA ASP A 23 1.82 -9.90 -4.86
C ASP A 23 2.92 -10.98 -4.69
N PRO A 24 2.65 -12.09 -3.97
CA PRO A 24 1.38 -12.47 -3.34
C PRO A 24 0.98 -11.55 -2.16
N ALA A 25 -0.33 -11.42 -1.95
CA ALA A 25 -0.93 -10.59 -0.89
C ALA A 25 -0.38 -10.97 0.49
N ALA A 26 0.32 -10.02 1.11
CA ALA A 26 0.94 -10.20 2.42
C ALA A 26 1.01 -8.89 3.21
N LEU A 27 1.22 -7.76 2.53
CA LEU A 27 1.24 -6.43 3.12
C LEU A 27 0.56 -5.45 2.16
N SER A 28 -0.32 -4.61 2.69
CA SER A 28 -0.86 -3.45 1.99
C SER A 28 -0.67 -2.17 2.80
N VAL A 29 -0.45 -1.06 2.12
CA VAL A 29 -0.39 0.27 2.73
C VAL A 29 -1.28 1.20 1.91
N SER A 30 -2.23 1.84 2.58
CA SER A 30 -3.20 2.76 2.00
C SER A 30 -2.90 4.19 2.44
N VAL A 31 -2.87 5.11 1.48
CA VAL A 31 -2.52 6.51 1.67
C VAL A 31 -3.58 7.38 1.01
N CYS A 32 -4.08 8.40 1.72
CA CYS A 32 -4.97 9.39 1.11
C CYS A 32 -4.16 10.48 0.37
N THR A 33 -4.85 11.36 -0.35
CA THR A 33 -4.21 12.41 -1.17
C THR A 33 -3.29 13.36 -0.40
N THR A 34 -3.49 13.53 0.92
CA THR A 34 -2.61 14.35 1.77
C THR A 34 -1.24 13.69 2.03
N GLY A 35 -1.14 12.38 1.78
CA GLY A 35 0.03 11.57 2.12
C GLY A 35 -0.06 10.89 3.49
N ALA A 36 -1.15 11.08 4.22
CA ALA A 36 -1.39 10.34 5.46
C ALA A 36 -1.66 8.86 5.17
N ILE A 37 -1.00 7.97 5.92
CA ILE A 37 -1.33 6.54 5.92
C ILE A 37 -2.64 6.39 6.68
N VAL A 38 -3.65 5.86 6.00
CA VAL A 38 -4.99 5.65 6.57
C VAL A 38 -5.21 4.20 7.00
N ASP A 39 -4.51 3.25 6.36
CA ASP A 39 -4.63 1.84 6.70
C ASP A 39 -3.35 1.04 6.34
N VAL A 40 -3.11 -0.03 7.10
CA VAL A 40 -2.02 -1.00 6.88
C VAL A 40 -2.54 -2.40 7.23
N ASP A 41 -2.71 -3.26 6.23
CA ASP A 41 -3.04 -4.67 6.46
C ASP A 41 -1.80 -5.56 6.33
N ALA A 42 -1.67 -6.54 7.24
CA ALA A 42 -0.48 -7.36 7.35
C ALA A 42 -0.81 -8.83 7.68
N ALA A 43 -0.51 -9.73 6.73
CA ALA A 43 -0.62 -11.17 6.92
C ALA A 43 0.56 -11.71 7.75
N VAL A 44 0.45 -11.62 9.08
CA VAL A 44 1.53 -11.96 10.04
C VAL A 44 2.19 -13.31 9.77
N LYS A 45 1.43 -14.34 9.38
CA LYS A 45 1.98 -15.68 9.08
C LYS A 45 2.94 -15.67 7.89
N THR A 46 2.66 -14.84 6.89
CA THR A 46 3.45 -14.70 5.66
C THR A 46 4.66 -13.79 5.88
N LEU A 47 4.51 -12.75 6.72
CA LEU A 47 5.54 -11.75 6.95
C LEU A 47 6.55 -12.15 8.04
N ARG A 48 6.15 -12.95 9.04
CA ARG A 48 7.02 -13.35 10.15
C ARG A 48 8.37 -13.94 9.71
N PRO A 49 8.46 -14.81 8.68
CA PRO A 49 9.74 -15.34 8.20
C PRO A 49 10.72 -14.31 7.66
N LEU A 50 10.26 -13.11 7.27
CA LEU A 50 11.12 -12.03 6.73
C LEU A 50 12.00 -11.38 7.80
N GLY A 51 11.64 -11.55 9.09
CA GLY A 51 12.29 -10.83 10.18
C GLY A 51 12.02 -9.32 10.12
N VAL A 52 12.68 -8.58 11.02
CA VAL A 52 12.47 -7.12 11.14
C VAL A 52 12.93 -6.39 9.88
N GLU A 53 14.12 -6.73 9.38
CA GLU A 53 14.72 -6.04 8.23
C GLU A 53 13.90 -6.21 6.95
N GLY A 54 13.52 -7.45 6.62
CA GLY A 54 12.71 -7.73 5.43
C GLY A 54 11.29 -7.16 5.53
N PHE A 55 10.70 -7.15 6.72
CA PHE A 55 9.42 -6.46 6.93
C PHE A 55 9.54 -4.94 6.74
N THR A 56 10.58 -4.32 7.31
CA THR A 56 10.81 -2.88 7.18
C THR A 56 11.02 -2.49 5.72
N GLU A 57 11.81 -3.24 4.96
CA GLU A 57 12.02 -2.99 3.53
C GLU A 57 10.70 -3.06 2.76
N LEU A 58 9.91 -4.12 2.97
CA LEU A 58 8.65 -4.33 2.28
C LEU A 58 7.62 -3.25 2.62
N PHE A 59 7.53 -2.87 3.90
CA PHE A 59 6.66 -1.81 4.37
C PHE A 59 7.03 -0.46 3.76
N LEU A 60 8.31 -0.11 3.75
CA LEU A 60 8.77 1.14 3.16
C LEU A 60 8.52 1.16 1.65
N ALA A 61 8.75 0.04 0.95
CA ALA A 61 8.49 -0.06 -0.47
C ALA A 61 7.00 0.15 -0.81
N CYS A 62 6.08 -0.49 -0.08
CA CYS A 62 4.64 -0.28 -0.26
C CYS A 62 4.23 1.17 0.08
N ALA A 63 4.70 1.70 1.23
CA ALA A 63 4.38 3.06 1.64
C ALA A 63 4.87 4.11 0.62
N GLN A 64 6.09 3.94 0.10
CA GLN A 64 6.64 4.81 -0.93
C GLN A 64 5.86 4.72 -2.24
N ALA A 65 5.47 3.52 -2.67
CA ALA A 65 4.65 3.33 -3.86
C ALA A 65 3.27 4.01 -3.71
N ALA A 66 2.55 3.73 -2.63
CA ALA A 66 1.25 4.36 -2.38
C ALA A 66 1.35 5.89 -2.31
N PHE A 67 2.37 6.41 -1.62
CA PHE A 67 2.59 7.85 -1.51
C PHE A 67 2.94 8.49 -2.85
N ALA A 68 3.83 7.90 -3.64
CA ALA A 68 4.29 8.46 -4.91
C ALA A 68 3.14 8.52 -5.94
N HIS A 69 2.26 7.52 -5.94
CA HIS A 69 1.18 7.39 -6.91
C HIS A 69 -0.14 8.04 -6.47
N ARG A 70 -0.19 8.73 -5.33
CA ARG A 70 -1.45 9.28 -4.77
C ARG A 70 -2.16 10.35 -5.60
N TYR A 71 -1.47 10.91 -6.59
CA TYR A 71 -2.03 11.88 -7.54
C TYR A 71 -2.12 11.34 -8.96
N ASP A 72 -1.71 10.09 -9.18
CA ASP A 72 -1.82 9.48 -10.49
C ASP A 72 -3.29 9.13 -10.72
N PRO A 73 -3.88 9.50 -11.87
CA PRO A 73 -5.28 9.20 -12.15
C PRO A 73 -5.41 7.73 -12.57
N LEU A 74 -5.55 6.83 -11.59
CA LEU A 74 -5.77 5.39 -11.83
C LEU A 74 -7.26 5.04 -11.89
N LEU A 75 -8.12 5.91 -11.36
CA LEU A 75 -9.56 5.84 -11.55
C LEU A 75 -9.90 6.34 -12.96
N SER A 76 -10.52 5.48 -13.77
CA SER A 76 -11.14 5.91 -15.02
C SER A 76 -12.32 6.84 -14.71
N GLU A 77 -12.35 8.03 -15.33
CA GLU A 77 -13.48 8.96 -15.29
C GLU A 77 -14.82 8.31 -15.70
#